data_AF-A0A8T1BSJ6-F1
#
_entry.id   AF-A0A8T1BSJ6-F1
#
_cell.length_a   1.000
_cell.length_b   1.000
_cell.length_c   1.000
_cell.angle_alpha   90.00
_cell.angle_beta   90.00
_cell.angle_gamma   90.00
#
_symmetry.space_group_name_H-M   'P 1'
#
loop_
_entity.id
_entity.type
_entity.pdbx_description
1 polymer ?
#
loop_
_entity_poly.entity_id
_entity_poly.type
_entity_poly.pdbx_seq_one_letter_code
_entity_poly.pdbx_strand_id
1 'polypeptide(L)'
;MDFMLSLPDDKAGNTGVVVFVDRLSKMAHLAAVPDTIDGEGTASLFLDRVFRYHGLPEATVSDQDPRFTAKFRKSLFQVLGTRLDMSIADHPQTDGQTEHVNCVVEDILLSVCAEAPRRWSEALALAEFALNNAVHASTGFTPFYVNGLANPRVPLTPPRRGSGLSGEG
;
A
#
# COMPACT_ATOMS: atom_id res chain seq x y z
N MET A 1 4.63 -1.08 7.54
CA MET A 1 3.25 -0.60 7.72
C MET A 1 3.34 0.62 8.58
N ASP A 2 2.76 1.72 8.12
CA ASP A 2 2.76 2.99 8.85
C ASP A 2 1.39 3.69 8.74
N PHE A 3 1.17 4.67 9.61
CA PHE A 3 -0.07 5.46 9.67
C PHE A 3 0.24 6.94 9.59
N MET A 4 -0.41 7.60 8.63
CA MET A 4 -0.48 9.05 8.57
C MET A 4 -1.81 9.48 9.16
N LEU A 5 -1.78 10.01 10.38
CA LEU A 5 -2.97 10.47 11.10
C LEU A 5 -3.05 11.99 11.07
N SER A 6 -4.21 12.56 11.41
CA SER A 6 -4.48 14.00 11.47
C SER A 6 -4.75 14.67 10.12
N LEU A 7 -5.30 13.92 9.16
CA LEU A 7 -5.88 14.49 7.95
C LEU A 7 -7.28 15.06 8.27
N PRO A 8 -7.76 16.05 7.49
CA PRO A 8 -9.13 16.54 7.62
C PRO A 8 -10.15 15.41 7.40
N ASP A 9 -11.32 15.50 8.04
CA ASP A 9 -12.39 14.53 7.85
C ASP A 9 -12.78 14.41 6.37
N ASP A 10 -12.69 13.20 5.82
CA ASP A 10 -13.31 12.90 4.54
C ASP A 10 -14.84 12.75 4.68
N LYS A 11 -15.54 12.52 3.56
CA LYS A 11 -16.99 12.29 3.56
C LYS A 11 -17.45 11.08 4.39
N ALA A 12 -16.58 10.11 4.64
CA ALA A 12 -16.87 8.89 5.38
C ALA A 12 -16.40 8.97 6.86
N GLY A 13 -15.82 10.09 7.29
CA GLY A 13 -15.28 10.27 8.64
C GLY A 13 -13.89 9.67 8.87
N ASN A 14 -13.14 9.39 7.79
CA ASN A 14 -11.74 8.99 7.90
C ASN A 14 -10.87 10.23 8.12
N THR A 15 -9.88 10.08 8.99
CA THR A 15 -8.95 11.14 9.43
C THR A 15 -7.48 10.73 9.29
N GLY A 16 -7.23 9.60 8.64
CA GLY A 16 -5.88 9.13 8.38
C GLY A 16 -5.80 8.12 7.23
N VAL A 17 -4.57 7.75 6.91
CA VAL A 17 -4.24 6.74 5.90
C VAL A 17 -3.32 5.71 6.52
N VAL A 18 -3.65 4.44 6.34
CA VAL A 18 -2.70 3.35 6.57
C VAL A 18 -1.96 3.06 5.27
N VAL A 19 -0.63 2.95 5.38
CA VAL A 19 0.29 2.70 4.27
C VAL A 19 0.94 1.34 4.47
N PHE A 20 0.75 0.44 3.52
CA PHE A 20 1.45 -0.83 3.44
C PHE A 20 2.46 -0.77 2.30
N VAL A 21 3.74 -0.95 2.60
CA VAL A 21 4.80 -0.97 1.59
C VAL A 21 5.46 -2.35 1.60
N ASP A 22 5.51 -3.00 0.44
CA ASP A 22 6.36 -4.17 0.25
C ASP A 22 7.83 -3.73 0.12
N ARG A 23 8.70 -4.29 0.96
CA ARG A 23 10.09 -3.85 1.05
C ARG A 23 10.92 -4.26 -0.17
N LEU A 24 10.50 -5.30 -0.91
CA LEU A 24 11.22 -5.78 -2.08
C LEU A 24 10.85 -4.97 -3.33
N SER A 25 9.58 -4.99 -3.71
CA SER A 25 9.06 -4.34 -4.92
C SER A 25 8.86 -2.84 -4.76
N LYS A 26 8.78 -2.36 -3.52
CA LYS A 26 8.36 -0.99 -3.17
C LYS A 26 6.90 -0.70 -3.53
N MET A 27 6.11 -1.75 -3.73
CA MET A 27 4.68 -1.60 -3.99
C MET A 27 3.98 -1.08 -2.74
N ALA A 28 3.28 0.03 -2.89
CA ALA A 28 2.50 0.66 -1.83
C ALA A 28 1.02 0.35 -2.00
N HIS A 29 0.33 0.15 -0.88
CA HIS A 29 -1.12 0.10 -0.79
C HIS A 29 -1.62 1.09 0.26
N LEU A 30 -2.61 1.89 -0.13
CA LEU A 30 -3.16 2.97 0.67
C LEU A 30 -4.62 2.67 1.02
N ALA A 31 -4.99 2.90 2.28
CA ALA A 31 -6.39 2.87 2.68
C ALA A 31 -6.71 4.00 3.65
N ALA A 32 -7.82 4.70 3.40
CA ALA A 32 -8.36 5.68 4.34
C ALA A 32 -8.88 4.95 5.58
N VAL A 33 -8.59 5.51 6.75
CA VAL A 33 -8.96 4.96 8.06
C VAL A 33 -9.38 6.08 9.00
N PRO A 34 -10.29 5.80 9.96
CA PRO A 34 -10.47 6.69 11.10
C PRO A 34 -9.25 6.61 12.02
N ASP A 35 -8.96 7.68 12.74
CA ASP A 35 -7.95 7.75 13.82
C ASP A 35 -8.18 6.72 14.95
N THR A 36 -9.42 6.24 15.09
CA THR A 36 -9.82 5.21 16.05
C THR A 36 -9.62 3.78 15.55
N ILE A 37 -9.05 3.57 14.36
CA ILE A 37 -8.85 2.21 13.84
C ILE A 37 -7.92 1.40 14.75
N ASP A 38 -8.32 0.16 15.03
CA ASP A 38 -7.55 -0.75 15.85
C ASP A 38 -6.87 -1.84 15.02
N GLY A 39 -6.04 -2.65 15.67
CA GLY A 39 -5.31 -3.72 14.99
C GLY A 39 -6.23 -4.72 14.25
N GLU A 40 -7.45 -4.92 14.71
CA GLU A 40 -8.40 -5.84 14.08
C GLU A 40 -8.97 -5.25 12.77
N GLY A 41 -9.36 -3.98 12.79
CA GLY A 41 -9.74 -3.24 11.59
C GLY A 41 -8.59 -3.18 10.57
N THR A 42 -7.37 -2.91 11.05
CA THR A 42 -6.18 -2.91 10.19
C THR A 42 -5.86 -4.29 9.62
N ALA A 43 -6.08 -5.38 10.35
CA ALA A 43 -5.90 -6.73 9.84
C ALA A 43 -6.87 -7.03 8.69
N SER A 44 -8.13 -6.60 8.83
CA SER A 44 -9.13 -6.73 7.77
C SER A 44 -8.74 -5.93 6.52
N LEU A 45 -8.23 -4.71 6.69
CA LEU A 45 -7.71 -3.91 5.58
C LEU A 45 -6.47 -4.53 4.94
N PHE A 46 -5.55 -5.08 5.72
CA PHE A 46 -4.38 -5.79 5.19
C PHE A 46 -4.80 -6.95 4.30
N LEU A 47 -5.84 -7.69 4.70
CA LEU A 47 -6.36 -8.80 3.90
C LEU A 47 -6.97 -8.31 2.58
N ASP A 48 -7.79 -7.26 2.63
CA ASP A 48 -8.44 -6.68 1.45
C ASP A 48 -7.47 -5.93 0.53
N ARG A 49 -6.37 -5.37 1.04
CA ARG A 49 -5.51 -4.49 0.24
C ARG A 49 -4.17 -5.09 -0.12
N VAL A 50 -3.65 -6.00 0.68
CA VAL A 50 -2.30 -6.57 0.48
C VAL A 50 -2.38 -8.06 0.21
N PHE A 51 -2.96 -8.83 1.14
CA PHE A 51 -2.96 -10.29 1.07
C PHE A 51 -3.59 -10.82 -0.22
N ARG A 52 -4.68 -10.20 -0.69
CA ARG A 52 -5.36 -10.64 -1.93
C ARG A 52 -4.49 -10.59 -3.19
N TYR A 53 -3.42 -9.77 -3.19
CA TYR A 53 -2.53 -9.60 -4.34
C TYR A 53 -1.19 -10.30 -4.15
N HIS A 54 -0.69 -10.37 -2.91
CA HIS A 54 0.69 -10.78 -2.61
C HIS A 54 0.80 -12.00 -1.69
N GLY A 55 -0.29 -12.37 -1.00
CA GLY A 55 -0.26 -13.38 0.05
C GLY A 55 0.30 -12.87 1.37
N LEU A 56 0.76 -13.81 2.21
CA LEU A 56 1.32 -13.50 3.54
C LEU A 56 2.80 -13.09 3.41
N PRO A 57 3.22 -12.00 4.06
CA PRO A 57 4.63 -11.61 4.12
C PRO A 57 5.39 -12.48 5.12
N GLU A 58 6.69 -12.63 4.90
CA GLU A 58 7.58 -13.34 5.83
C GLU A 58 7.82 -12.55 7.14
N ALA A 59 7.78 -11.22 7.06
CA ALA A 59 7.98 -10.33 8.20
C ALA A 59 7.14 -9.06 8.02
N THR A 60 6.59 -8.54 9.12
CA THR A 60 5.89 -7.25 9.15
C THR A 60 6.66 -6.31 10.08
N VAL A 61 6.96 -5.12 9.58
CA VAL A 61 7.58 -4.03 10.34
C VAL A 61 6.55 -2.91 10.48
N SER A 62 6.38 -2.38 11.69
CA SER A 62 5.52 -1.24 11.97
C SER A 62 6.06 -0.41 13.12
N ASP A 63 5.98 0.91 12.98
CA ASP A 63 6.41 1.88 13.99
C ASP A 63 5.33 2.18 15.04
N GLN A 64 4.19 1.47 14.98
CA GLN A 64 3.09 1.57 15.95
C GLN A 64 3.42 0.94 17.31
N ASP A 65 2.64 1.28 18.34
CA ASP A 65 2.78 0.69 19.68
C ASP A 65 2.75 -0.86 19.58
N PRO A 66 3.67 -1.59 20.25
CA PRO A 66 3.72 -3.04 20.19
C PRO A 66 2.39 -3.76 20.52
N ARG A 67 1.53 -3.15 21.35
CA ARG A 67 0.20 -3.69 21.66
C ARG A 67 -0.72 -3.66 20.44
N PHE A 68 -0.62 -2.62 19.63
CA PHE A 68 -1.35 -2.53 18.36
C PHE A 68 -0.88 -3.63 17.40
N THR A 69 0.44 -3.75 17.20
CA THR A 69 1.03 -4.74 16.31
C THR A 69 0.70 -6.17 16.74
N ALA A 70 0.70 -6.44 18.05
CA ALA A 70 0.26 -7.73 18.60
C ALA A 70 -1.22 -8.01 18.32
N LYS A 71 -2.11 -7.02 18.49
CA LYS A 71 -3.55 -7.17 18.18
C LYS A 71 -3.76 -7.41 16.69
N PHE A 72 -3.10 -6.63 15.84
CA PHE A 72 -3.12 -6.79 14.38
C PHE A 72 -2.73 -8.21 13.96
N ARG A 73 -1.58 -8.71 14.41
CA ARG A 73 -1.09 -10.06 14.07
C ARG A 73 -2.07 -11.13 14.51
N LYS A 74 -2.53 -11.06 15.76
CA LYS A 74 -3.50 -12.00 16.31
C LYS A 74 -4.78 -12.03 15.48
N SER A 75 -5.32 -10.86 15.14
CA SER A 75 -6.53 -10.75 14.31
C SER A 75 -6.28 -11.27 12.89
N LEU A 76 -5.14 -10.94 12.27
CA LEU A 76 -4.78 -11.42 10.93
C LEU A 76 -4.76 -12.95 10.87
N PHE A 77 -4.12 -13.60 11.84
CA PHE A 77 -4.03 -15.06 11.90
C PHE A 77 -5.35 -15.74 12.26
N GLN A 78 -6.16 -15.11 13.12
CA GLN A 78 -7.52 -15.58 13.40
C GLN A 78 -8.39 -15.58 12.14
N VAL A 79 -8.34 -14.52 11.33
CA VAL A 79 -9.12 -14.44 10.08
C VAL A 79 -8.61 -15.44 9.05
N LEU A 80 -7.30 -15.64 8.95
CA LEU A 80 -6.70 -16.64 8.06
C LEU A 80 -6.87 -18.09 8.55
N GLY A 81 -7.38 -18.31 9.76
CA GLY A 81 -7.55 -19.65 10.34
C GLY A 81 -6.22 -20.37 10.61
N THR A 82 -5.10 -19.64 10.70
CA THR A 82 -3.76 -20.21 10.86
C THR A 82 -3.19 -19.88 12.24
N ARG A 83 -2.43 -20.80 12.84
CA ARG A 83 -1.73 -20.59 14.13
C ARG A 83 -0.27 -20.23 13.90
N LEU A 84 -0.02 -19.24 13.03
CA LEU A 84 1.33 -18.81 12.65
C LEU A 84 1.85 -17.65 13.52
N ASP A 85 1.35 -17.50 14.75
CA ASP A 85 1.70 -16.42 15.70
C ASP A 85 3.22 -16.27 15.93
N MET A 86 4.03 -17.31 15.63
CA MET A 86 5.46 -17.37 15.92
C MET A 86 6.38 -17.32 14.68
N SER A 87 5.87 -17.34 13.45
CA SER A 87 6.70 -17.46 12.24
C SER A 87 7.01 -16.13 11.55
N ILE A 88 6.24 -15.08 11.82
CA ILE A 88 6.50 -13.75 11.30
C ILE A 88 7.37 -13.03 12.33
N ALA A 89 8.62 -12.76 12.00
CA ALA A 89 9.49 -11.98 12.89
C ALA A 89 8.98 -10.52 12.99
N ASP A 90 8.92 -9.96 14.20
CA ASP A 90 8.91 -8.50 14.40
C ASP A 90 10.36 -8.05 14.42
N HIS A 91 10.76 -7.28 13.41
CA HIS A 91 12.10 -6.71 13.37
C HIS A 91 12.01 -5.20 13.63
N PRO A 92 12.46 -4.71 14.80
CA PRO A 92 12.43 -3.28 15.15
C PRO A 92 13.56 -2.51 14.45
N GLN A 93 13.81 -2.81 13.17
CA GLN A 93 14.83 -2.11 12.40
C GLN A 93 14.21 -0.86 11.81
N THR A 94 14.84 0.28 12.10
CA THR A 94 14.50 1.62 11.60
C THR A 94 14.38 1.55 10.08
N ASP A 95 13.16 1.60 9.57
CA ASP A 95 12.86 1.37 8.17
C ASP A 95 13.03 2.67 7.37
N GLY A 96 14.27 3.17 7.28
CA GLY A 96 14.61 4.38 6.52
C GLY A 96 14.27 4.29 5.03
N GLN A 97 13.87 3.11 4.53
CA GLN A 97 13.34 2.92 3.17
C GLN A 97 11.84 3.19 3.09
N THR A 98 11.08 2.72 4.08
CA THR A 98 9.66 3.08 4.23
C THR A 98 9.50 4.56 4.57
N GLU A 99 10.45 5.15 5.30
CA GLU A 99 10.47 6.58 5.62
C GLU A 99 10.45 7.46 4.35
N HIS A 100 11.22 7.12 3.31
CA HIS A 100 11.21 7.90 2.05
C HIS A 100 9.89 7.74 1.28
N VAL A 101 9.35 6.53 1.20
CA VAL A 101 8.06 6.28 0.53
C VAL A 101 6.94 6.99 1.28
N ASN A 102 6.96 6.95 2.61
CA ASN A 102 6.01 7.63 3.46
C ASN A 102 6.11 9.15 3.29
N CYS A 103 7.30 9.75 3.23
CA CYS A 103 7.41 11.19 2.94
C CYS A 103 6.78 11.56 1.59
N VAL A 104 7.03 10.77 0.53
CA VAL A 104 6.44 11.05 -0.79
C VAL A 104 4.91 10.86 -0.78
N VAL A 105 4.42 9.82 -0.10
CA VAL A 105 2.99 9.59 0.09
C VAL A 105 2.37 10.76 0.87
N GLU A 106 3.00 11.21 1.95
CA GLU A 106 2.56 12.32 2.77
C GLU A 106 2.48 13.61 1.96
N ASP A 107 3.51 13.96 1.20
CA ASP A 107 3.53 15.15 0.34
C ASP A 107 2.39 15.13 -0.70
N ILE A 108 2.16 13.98 -1.35
CA ILE A 108 1.06 13.80 -2.29
C ILE A 108 -0.30 13.97 -1.59
N LEU A 109 -0.47 13.34 -0.43
CA LEU A 109 -1.72 13.40 0.33
C LEU A 109 -1.99 14.81 0.85
N LEU A 110 -0.99 15.51 1.36
CA LEU A 110 -1.11 16.90 1.80
C LEU A 110 -1.53 17.82 0.66
N SER A 111 -0.95 17.64 -0.54
CA SER A 111 -1.38 18.39 -1.73
C SER A 111 -2.84 18.11 -2.10
N VAL A 112 -3.24 16.83 -2.10
CA VAL A 112 -4.63 16.42 -2.39
C VAL A 112 -5.60 16.97 -1.33
N CYS A 113 -5.23 16.89 -0.06
CA CYS A 113 -6.02 17.42 1.06
C CYS A 113 -6.17 18.94 0.98
N ALA A 114 -5.14 19.66 0.54
CA ALA A 114 -5.19 21.12 0.36
C ALA A 114 -6.18 21.52 -0.73
N GLU A 115 -6.25 20.76 -1.83
CA GLU A 115 -7.19 21.03 -2.93
C GLU A 115 -8.62 20.59 -2.61
N ALA A 116 -8.79 19.44 -1.94
CA ALA A 116 -10.10 18.86 -1.66
C ALA A 116 -10.18 18.19 -0.27
N PRO A 117 -10.27 18.98 0.82
CA PRO A 117 -10.16 18.48 2.20
C PRO A 117 -11.17 17.41 2.61
N ARG A 118 -12.35 17.36 1.97
CA ARG A 118 -13.38 16.35 2.29
C ARG A 118 -13.41 15.16 1.33
N ARG A 119 -12.59 15.18 0.28
CA ARG A 119 -12.62 14.20 -0.82
C ARG A 119 -11.27 13.57 -1.08
N TRP A 120 -10.27 13.84 -0.24
CA TRP A 120 -8.92 13.32 -0.43
C TRP A 120 -8.89 11.79 -0.51
N SER A 121 -9.78 11.11 0.22
CA SER A 121 -9.89 9.65 0.18
C SER A 121 -10.30 9.10 -1.19
N GLU A 122 -11.03 9.88 -1.99
CA GLU A 122 -11.40 9.53 -3.37
C GLU A 122 -10.16 9.51 -4.29
N ALA A 123 -9.10 10.26 -3.94
CA ALA A 123 -7.87 10.34 -4.73
C ALA A 123 -6.85 9.26 -4.38
N LEU A 124 -7.04 8.50 -3.29
CA LEU A 124 -6.09 7.47 -2.85
C LEU A 124 -5.79 6.44 -3.92
N ALA A 125 -6.80 6.02 -4.69
CA ALA A 125 -6.61 5.06 -5.76
C ALA A 125 -5.68 5.60 -6.86
N LEU A 126 -5.77 6.90 -7.17
CA LEU A 126 -4.90 7.56 -8.15
C LEU A 126 -3.49 7.76 -7.59
N ALA A 127 -3.38 8.15 -6.31
CA ALA A 127 -2.10 8.29 -5.62
C ALA A 127 -1.35 6.96 -5.55
N GLU A 128 -2.02 5.88 -5.13
CA GLU A 128 -1.47 4.52 -5.09
C GLU A 128 -0.98 4.08 -6.48
N PHE A 129 -1.78 4.32 -7.52
CA PHE A 129 -1.39 4.01 -8.89
C PHE A 129 -0.15 4.81 -9.32
N ALA A 130 -0.13 6.11 -9.04
CA ALA A 130 0.99 6.99 -9.41
C ALA A 130 2.30 6.56 -8.73
N LEU A 131 2.25 6.25 -7.43
CA LEU A 131 3.37 5.73 -6.66
C LEU A 131 3.91 4.42 -7.25
N ASN A 132 3.00 3.48 -7.53
CA ASN A 132 3.37 2.16 -8.06
C ASN A 132 3.82 2.17 -9.52
N ASN A 133 3.53 3.24 -10.25
CA ASN A 133 3.93 3.44 -11.64
C ASN A 133 5.16 4.37 -11.80
N ALA A 134 5.65 4.97 -10.71
CA ALA A 134 6.89 5.75 -10.72
C ALA A 134 8.11 4.83 -10.58
N VAL A 135 9.20 5.14 -11.27
CA VAL A 135 10.47 4.40 -11.13
C VAL A 135 11.04 4.69 -9.76
N HIS A 136 11.26 3.63 -8.97
CA HIS A 136 11.85 3.76 -7.64
C HIS A 136 13.38 3.73 -7.72
N ALA A 137 14.05 4.66 -7.04
CA ALA A 137 15.51 4.81 -7.14
C ALA A 137 16.30 3.57 -6.70
N SER A 138 15.80 2.83 -5.70
CA SER A 138 16.48 1.65 -5.17
C SER A 138 16.38 0.40 -6.06
N THR A 139 15.29 0.26 -6.83
CA THR A 139 15.10 -0.90 -7.72
C THR A 139 15.47 -0.57 -9.17
N GLY A 140 15.45 0.71 -9.56
CA GLY A 140 15.60 1.15 -10.95
C GLY A 140 14.38 0.81 -11.83
N PHE A 141 13.31 0.29 -11.22
CA PHE A 141 12.08 -0.12 -11.90
C PHE A 141 10.86 0.44 -11.18
N THR A 142 9.71 0.39 -11.84
CA THR A 142 8.44 0.68 -11.17
C THR A 142 8.06 -0.49 -10.25
N PRO A 143 7.39 -0.23 -9.13
CA PRO A 143 6.84 -1.30 -8.30
C PRO A 143 5.96 -2.30 -9.05
N PHE A 144 5.13 -1.82 -9.99
CA PHE A 144 4.36 -2.71 -10.87
C PHE A 144 5.23 -3.69 -11.65
N TYR A 145 6.36 -3.22 -12.21
CA TYR A 145 7.25 -4.08 -12.96
C TYR A 145 7.97 -5.09 -12.06
N VAL A 146 8.45 -4.68 -10.88
CA VAL A 146 9.13 -5.61 -9.97
C VAL A 146 8.17 -6.70 -9.47
N ASN A 147 6.92 -6.31 -9.17
CA ASN A 147 5.93 -7.25 -8.63
C ASN A 147 5.31 -8.16 -9.70
N GLY A 148 4.99 -7.63 -10.88
CA GLY A 148 4.21 -8.33 -11.90
C GLY A 148 4.95 -8.61 -13.21
N LEU A 149 6.23 -8.21 -13.33
CA LEU A 149 7.05 -8.25 -14.57
C LEU A 149 6.41 -7.49 -15.75
N ALA A 150 5.47 -6.60 -15.47
CA ALA A 150 4.75 -5.82 -16.46
C ALA A 150 4.28 -4.50 -15.87
N ASN A 151 4.36 -3.43 -16.67
CA ASN A 151 3.75 -2.15 -16.34
C ASN A 151 2.26 -2.14 -16.74
N PRO A 152 1.39 -1.51 -15.94
CA PRO A 152 0.01 -1.29 -16.35
C PRO A 152 -0.05 -0.40 -17.59
N ARG A 153 -1.13 -0.54 -18.37
CA ARG A 153 -1.38 0.36 -19.48
C ARG A 153 -1.87 1.70 -18.95
N VAL A 154 -1.21 2.76 -19.35
CA VAL A 154 -1.65 4.14 -19.18
C VAL A 154 -2.00 4.73 -20.55
N PRO A 155 -2.75 5.86 -20.62
CA PRO A 155 -3.07 6.50 -21.90
C PRO A 155 -1.83 6.81 -22.77
N LEU A 156 -0.66 6.99 -22.13
CA LEU A 156 0.62 7.22 -22.80
C LEU A 156 1.32 5.94 -23.29
N THR A 157 0.83 4.75 -22.91
CA THR A 157 1.40 3.48 -23.39
C THR A 157 1.04 3.29 -24.86
N PRO A 158 2.02 3.18 -25.78
CA PRO A 158 1.73 2.97 -27.18
C PRO A 158 0.96 1.66 -27.40
N PRO A 159 0.02 1.61 -28.36
CA PRO A 159 -0.69 0.38 -28.67
C PRO A 159 0.31 -0.69 -29.10
N ARG A 160 0.12 -1.93 -28.61
CA ARG A 160 0.91 -3.06 -29.11
C ARG A 160 0.66 -3.14 -30.62
N ARG A 161 1.72 -3.00 -31.44
CA ARG A 161 1.62 -3.29 -32.87
C ARG A 161 1.01 -4.68 -32.99
N GLY A 162 -0.18 -4.76 -33.59
CA GLY A 162 -0.77 -6.06 -33.90
C GLY A 162 0.26 -6.85 -34.68
N SER A 163 0.53 -8.08 -34.26
CA SER A 163 1.18 -9.05 -35.13
C SER A 163 0.26 -9.25 -36.32
N GLY A 164 0.49 -8.46 -37.37
CA GLY A 164 -0.10 -8.63 -38.69
C GLY A 164 0.42 -9.92 -39.30
N LEU A 165 -0.09 -11.04 -38.83
CA LEU A 165 -0.21 -12.24 -39.64
C LEU A 165 -1.50 -12.07 -40.45
N SER A 166 -1.47 -11.13 -41.39
CA SER A 166 -2.39 -11.16 -42.52
C SER A 166 -1.85 -12.26 -43.43
N GLY A 167 -2.41 -13.45 -43.30
CA GLY A 167 -2.19 -14.53 -44.25
C GLY A 167 -2.64 -14.06 -45.63
N GLU A 168 -1.73 -14.18 -46.59
CA GLU A 168 -2.07 -14.22 -48.01
C GLU A 168 -3.02 -15.40 -48.27
N GLY A 169 -4.06 -15.14 -49.07
CA GLY A 169 -5.01 -16.12 -49.57
C GLY A 169 -5.89 -15.50 -50.64
#